data_AF-A0A3N5W326-F1
#
_entry.id   AF-A0A3N5W326-F1
#
_cell.length_a   1.000
_cell.length_b   1.000
_cell.length_c   1.000
_cell.angle_alpha   90.00
_cell.angle_beta   90.00
_cell.angle_gamma   90.00
#
_symmetry.space_group_name_H-M   'P 1'
#
loop_
_entity.id
_entity.type
_entity.pdbx_description
1 polymer ?
#
loop_
_entity_poly.entity_id
_entity_poly.type
_entity_poly.pdbx_seq_one_letter_code
_entity_poly.pdbx_strand_id
1 'polypeptide(L)'
;MILIFLLAVVFISASSLGSYASTSELTSNPPINGVVMKGAFVSMKQDDYGLPSAPQDYIDDSLKMISEAGLNHVRFVFYWEAYERDPEAFINEIKSVANAADRYGLKIIYDNHQWHTSSWFEERATGFPWSLFEGEYSKGGGGNTPDEAAQDFWGDWWDRSVKDKEGKDGWAQMAEFLKTIVLTVDNHSSTLGYEILSEPHVNNKGQWSKIGKFNSFITEELRNITSKTIIYSMNVPIDLNSHINISPKNLAKMAPSNKENIAFKVSIYAVPNGDGYQEKRFDMFLETSDLAGVPLYIGEWNNVVRTKEGVISKLNPKLSELTKTDAKQILEALKKADVWGTAFWRWDYQEVATDNFNLVSYNNGTLKPTKYLGILEDTVEKIYGPSVGKSTLDNAKENNLINALVKTGKFTEDEAKELVTKSMQIGTDTAASDTAPASDTTTTSNTDKSAAETLSFSNEDNNTNNQSSNTDTNNPEGYDDLNELIDNIKNGDVDIDEISLNAFQDSGAYQGADEEIQDCIDLAGKIGDNLGDQEIVRCSEDTNFFQN
;
A
#
# COMPACT_ATOMS: atom_id res chain seq x y z
N MET A 1 -2.87 91.62 -6.85
CA MET A 1 -3.77 91.66 -5.68
C MET A 1 -3.62 90.32 -4.96
N ILE A 2 -2.93 90.32 -3.81
CA ILE A 2 -3.09 89.40 -2.65
C ILE A 2 -2.87 87.88 -2.94
N LEU A 3 -1.77 87.25 -2.50
CA LEU A 3 -1.66 86.44 -1.25
C LEU A 3 -2.70 85.29 -1.22
N ILE A 4 -2.46 83.99 -0.95
CA ILE A 4 -1.40 83.28 -0.20
C ILE A 4 -1.81 81.75 -0.09
N PHE A 5 -0.93 80.87 0.44
CA PHE A 5 -1.08 79.46 0.95
C PHE A 5 -1.26 78.34 -0.11
N LEU A 6 -0.34 77.36 -0.33
CA LEU A 6 0.40 76.36 0.50
C LEU A 6 -0.26 74.95 0.47
N LEU A 7 0.61 73.95 0.23
CA LEU A 7 0.49 72.48 0.43
C LEU A 7 -0.52 71.74 -0.49
N ALA A 8 -0.22 70.58 -1.10
CA ALA A 8 0.84 69.60 -0.84
C ALA A 8 1.22 68.80 -2.11
N VAL A 9 2.54 68.73 -2.34
CA VAL A 9 3.37 67.57 -2.69
C VAL A 9 2.90 66.58 -3.77
N VAL A 10 3.66 66.59 -4.87
CA VAL A 10 3.90 65.44 -5.77
C VAL A 10 4.52 64.29 -4.97
N PHE A 11 3.75 63.22 -4.77
CA PHE A 11 4.30 61.88 -4.52
C PHE A 11 3.86 60.96 -5.65
N ILE A 12 4.81 60.64 -6.52
CA ILE A 12 4.81 59.39 -7.28
C ILE A 12 5.12 58.32 -6.23
N SER A 13 4.09 57.64 -5.75
CA SER A 13 4.25 56.45 -4.90
C SER A 13 3.60 55.27 -5.61
N ALA A 14 4.42 54.27 -5.87
CA ALA A 14 4.03 52.94 -6.29
C ALA A 14 2.81 52.45 -5.48
N SER A 15 1.65 52.39 -6.12
CA SER A 15 0.56 51.52 -5.69
C SER A 15 0.91 50.11 -6.15
N SER A 16 1.73 49.47 -5.31
CA SER A 16 1.70 48.04 -5.00
C SER A 16 0.76 47.21 -5.88
N LEU A 17 1.36 46.45 -6.79
CA LEU A 17 0.98 45.06 -7.06
C LEU A 17 0.91 44.33 -5.71
N GLY A 18 -0.26 44.38 -5.09
CA GLY A 18 -0.57 43.73 -3.83
C GLY A 18 -1.73 42.79 -4.06
N SER A 19 -1.46 41.50 -3.95
CA SER A 19 -2.41 40.42 -3.74
C SER A 19 -3.47 40.20 -4.82
N TYR A 20 -3.04 39.58 -5.92
CA TYR A 20 -3.73 38.38 -6.39
C TYR A 20 -3.00 37.16 -5.84
N ALA A 21 -2.95 37.04 -4.51
CA ALA A 21 -2.97 35.71 -3.93
C ALA A 21 -4.42 35.26 -4.11
N SER A 22 -4.68 34.59 -5.23
CA SER A 22 -5.80 33.67 -5.30
C SER A 22 -5.48 32.60 -4.26
N THR A 23 -5.90 32.83 -3.01
CA THR A 23 -6.36 31.73 -2.18
C THR A 23 -7.50 31.13 -2.98
N SER A 24 -7.18 30.20 -3.89
CA SER A 24 -8.16 29.28 -4.39
C SER A 24 -8.65 28.57 -3.14
N GLU A 25 -9.79 29.03 -2.65
CA GLU A 25 -10.59 28.25 -1.72
C GLU A 25 -10.65 26.84 -2.30
N LEU A 26 -9.95 25.91 -1.66
CA LEU A 26 -10.20 24.48 -1.78
C LEU A 26 -11.57 24.23 -1.13
N THR A 27 -12.63 24.78 -1.69
CA THR A 27 -14.00 24.56 -1.21
C THR A 27 -14.85 23.94 -2.32
N SER A 28 -15.49 22.83 -1.96
CA SER A 28 -16.56 22.09 -2.66
C SER A 28 -16.20 20.97 -3.67
N ASN A 29 -15.04 20.32 -3.55
CA ASN A 29 -14.93 18.96 -4.10
C ASN A 29 -15.39 17.94 -3.04
N PRO A 30 -16.14 16.88 -3.41
CA PRO A 30 -16.44 15.80 -2.49
C PRO A 30 -15.12 15.24 -1.92
N PRO A 31 -15.09 14.85 -0.63
CA PRO A 31 -13.88 14.33 -0.02
C PRO A 31 -13.34 13.15 -0.82
N ILE A 32 -12.04 13.18 -1.10
CA ILE A 32 -11.38 12.10 -1.86
C ILE A 32 -11.09 10.95 -0.90
N ASN A 33 -11.65 9.78 -1.19
CA ASN A 33 -11.53 8.57 -0.38
C ASN A 33 -11.15 7.43 -1.30
N GLY A 34 -10.05 6.77 -0.96
CA GLY A 34 -9.37 5.90 -1.90
C GLY A 34 -8.56 4.80 -1.25
N VAL A 35 -7.65 4.27 -2.06
CA VAL A 35 -6.74 3.19 -1.68
C VAL A 35 -5.31 3.55 -2.08
N VAL A 36 -4.35 2.96 -1.39
CA VAL A 36 -2.96 2.93 -1.83
C VAL A 36 -2.78 1.71 -2.71
N MET A 37 -2.47 1.92 -3.99
CA MET A 37 -2.33 0.85 -4.96
C MET A 37 -0.87 0.67 -5.35
N LYS A 38 -0.38 -0.57 -5.26
CA LYS A 38 0.93 -0.95 -5.80
C LYS A 38 0.79 -1.36 -7.25
N GLY A 39 1.66 -0.85 -8.10
CA GLY A 39 1.80 -1.31 -9.48
C GLY A 39 2.69 -2.55 -9.61
N ALA A 40 2.81 -3.11 -10.80
CA ALA A 40 3.60 -4.30 -11.08
C ALA A 40 5.04 -3.92 -11.46
N PHE A 41 5.23 -3.23 -12.58
CA PHE A 41 6.54 -2.80 -13.07
C PHE A 41 7.12 -1.65 -12.27
N VAL A 42 6.28 -0.78 -11.71
CA VAL A 42 6.74 0.38 -10.93
C VAL A 42 7.13 0.03 -9.49
N SER A 43 6.84 -1.20 -9.04
CA SER A 43 7.08 -1.68 -7.66
C SER A 43 8.31 -2.58 -7.51
N MET A 44 9.15 -2.58 -8.53
CA MET A 44 9.95 -3.73 -8.87
C MET A 44 11.42 -3.38 -8.60
N LYS A 45 12.13 -4.22 -7.83
CA LYS A 45 13.46 -3.90 -7.31
C LYS A 45 14.51 -3.93 -8.41
N GLN A 46 15.58 -3.16 -8.26
CA GLN A 46 16.60 -3.02 -9.29
C GLN A 46 17.40 -4.31 -9.56
N ASP A 47 17.53 -5.21 -8.59
CA ASP A 47 18.11 -6.55 -8.78
C ASP A 47 17.12 -7.68 -9.04
N ASP A 48 15.83 -7.36 -9.12
CA ASP A 48 14.82 -8.33 -9.53
C ASP A 48 14.79 -8.43 -11.07
N TYR A 49 15.36 -9.53 -11.57
CA TYR A 49 15.39 -9.87 -13.01
C TYR A 49 14.17 -10.69 -13.46
N GLY A 50 13.26 -11.04 -12.54
CA GLY A 50 12.01 -11.71 -12.88
C GLY A 50 11.07 -10.79 -13.63
N LEU A 51 10.07 -11.34 -14.33
CA LEU A 51 8.90 -10.57 -14.76
C LEU A 51 7.86 -10.57 -13.64
N PRO A 52 7.13 -9.48 -13.42
CA PRO A 52 6.12 -9.46 -12.39
C PRO A 52 5.00 -10.44 -12.78
N SER A 53 4.59 -11.29 -11.83
CA SER A 53 3.50 -12.27 -12.00
C SER A 53 2.10 -11.65 -11.91
N ALA A 54 1.99 -10.34 -12.17
CA ALA A 54 0.74 -9.61 -12.07
C ALA A 54 -0.32 -10.16 -13.04
N PRO A 55 -1.61 -10.19 -12.66
CA PRO A 55 -2.68 -10.58 -13.57
C PRO A 55 -2.66 -9.77 -14.87
N GLN A 56 -3.07 -10.41 -15.96
CA GLN A 56 -3.38 -9.70 -17.20
C GLN A 56 -4.42 -8.61 -16.90
N ASP A 57 -4.19 -7.41 -17.42
CA ASP A 57 -5.05 -6.23 -17.23
C ASP A 57 -5.20 -5.75 -15.76
N TYR A 58 -4.26 -6.14 -14.87
CA TYR A 58 -4.23 -5.78 -13.44
C TYR A 58 -4.64 -4.32 -13.16
N ILE A 59 -4.07 -3.36 -13.89
CA ILE A 59 -4.35 -1.93 -13.70
C ILE A 59 -5.80 -1.58 -14.03
N ASP A 60 -6.32 -2.04 -15.17
CA ASP A 60 -7.66 -1.70 -15.64
C ASP A 60 -8.74 -2.31 -14.74
N ASP A 61 -8.58 -3.60 -14.42
CA ASP A 61 -9.50 -4.33 -13.52
C ASP A 61 -9.48 -3.76 -12.11
N SER A 62 -8.32 -3.37 -11.60
CA SER A 62 -8.19 -2.75 -10.28
C SER A 62 -8.90 -1.41 -10.21
N LEU A 63 -8.61 -0.49 -11.14
CA LEU A 63 -9.21 0.84 -11.15
C LEU A 63 -10.72 0.78 -11.40
N LYS A 64 -11.19 -0.17 -12.21
CA LYS A 64 -12.62 -0.44 -12.35
C LYS A 64 -13.25 -0.87 -11.03
N MET A 65 -12.67 -1.86 -10.34
CA MET A 65 -13.22 -2.39 -9.10
C MET A 65 -13.19 -1.34 -7.97
N ILE A 66 -12.13 -0.53 -7.88
CA ILE A 66 -12.03 0.60 -6.95
C ILE A 66 -13.18 1.60 -7.20
N SER A 67 -13.42 1.97 -8.47
CA SER A 67 -14.51 2.88 -8.83
C SER A 67 -15.90 2.29 -8.55
N GLU A 68 -16.11 1.01 -8.88
CA GLU A 68 -17.37 0.31 -8.61
C GLU A 68 -17.67 0.17 -7.11
N ALA A 69 -16.64 0.06 -6.27
CA ALA A 69 -16.75 0.10 -4.80
C ALA A 69 -17.08 1.49 -4.23
N GLY A 70 -17.33 2.49 -5.09
CA GLY A 70 -17.69 3.85 -4.69
C GLY A 70 -16.51 4.71 -4.23
N LEU A 71 -15.27 4.22 -4.35
CA LEU A 71 -14.07 5.01 -4.07
C LEU A 71 -13.75 5.92 -5.27
N ASN A 72 -13.13 7.06 -5.01
CA ASN A 72 -12.90 8.10 -6.03
C ASN A 72 -11.43 8.49 -6.17
N HIS A 73 -10.53 7.81 -5.45
CA HIS A 73 -9.13 8.19 -5.34
C HIS A 73 -8.20 6.98 -5.28
N VAL A 74 -7.00 7.13 -5.85
CA VAL A 74 -5.90 6.17 -5.72
C VAL A 74 -4.61 6.93 -5.48
N ARG A 75 -3.89 6.55 -4.42
CA ARG A 75 -2.47 6.88 -4.25
C ARG A 75 -1.67 5.76 -4.91
N PHE A 76 -1.15 6.03 -6.10
CA PHE A 76 -0.43 5.04 -6.90
C PHE A 76 1.07 5.12 -6.60
N VAL A 77 1.58 4.02 -6.02
CA VAL A 77 2.95 3.91 -5.51
C VAL A 77 3.89 3.51 -6.63
N PHE A 78 5.03 4.20 -6.73
CA PHE A 78 6.16 3.81 -7.58
C PHE A 78 7.50 4.04 -6.85
N TYR A 79 8.55 3.37 -7.30
CA TYR A 79 9.91 3.52 -6.76
C TYR A 79 10.88 3.94 -7.85
N TRP A 80 11.80 4.84 -7.52
CA TRP A 80 12.77 5.36 -8.47
C TRP A 80 13.71 4.25 -9.00
N GLU A 81 14.11 3.30 -8.15
CA GLU A 81 14.91 2.15 -8.59
C GLU A 81 14.24 1.33 -9.70
N ALA A 82 12.91 1.22 -9.68
CA ALA A 82 12.15 0.47 -10.68
C ALA A 82 12.23 1.16 -12.05
N TYR A 83 12.25 2.50 -12.05
CA TYR A 83 12.45 3.30 -13.25
C TYR A 83 13.86 3.12 -13.82
N GLU A 84 14.91 3.11 -12.98
CA GLU A 84 16.26 2.87 -13.49
C GLU A 84 16.46 1.47 -14.06
N ARG A 85 15.76 0.48 -13.51
CA ARG A 85 15.84 -0.90 -13.99
C ARG A 85 15.19 -1.08 -15.35
N ASP A 86 13.95 -0.63 -15.53
CA ASP A 86 13.24 -0.71 -16.80
C ASP A 86 12.39 0.55 -17.05
N PRO A 87 13.00 1.62 -17.60
CA PRO A 87 12.31 2.89 -17.83
C PRO A 87 11.10 2.75 -18.77
N GLU A 88 11.16 1.83 -19.74
CA GLU A 88 10.11 1.68 -20.75
C GLU A 88 8.87 1.01 -20.14
N ALA A 89 9.03 -0.15 -19.48
CA ALA A 89 7.93 -0.83 -18.82
C ALA A 89 7.32 0.02 -17.70
N PHE A 90 8.18 0.69 -16.92
CA PHE A 90 7.76 1.62 -15.87
C PHE A 90 6.84 2.72 -16.41
N ILE A 91 7.26 3.44 -17.46
CA ILE A 91 6.47 4.55 -18.01
C ILE A 91 5.21 4.06 -18.73
N ASN A 92 5.25 2.87 -19.33
CA ASN A 92 4.07 2.26 -19.94
C ASN A 92 2.99 1.94 -18.88
N GLU A 93 3.39 1.48 -17.69
CA GLU A 93 2.45 1.27 -16.58
C GLU A 93 1.91 2.59 -16.01
N ILE A 94 2.75 3.62 -15.85
CA ILE A 94 2.29 4.96 -15.44
C ILE A 94 1.21 5.51 -16.39
N LYS A 95 1.39 5.32 -17.71
CA LYS A 95 0.39 5.69 -18.73
C LYS A 95 -0.87 4.84 -18.63
N SER A 96 -0.76 3.53 -18.37
CA SER A 96 -1.94 2.66 -18.28
C SER A 96 -2.82 3.07 -17.09
N VAL A 97 -2.22 3.43 -15.96
CA VAL A 97 -2.93 3.99 -14.79
C VAL A 97 -3.66 5.27 -15.13
N ALA A 98 -2.98 6.24 -15.77
CA ALA A 98 -3.60 7.52 -16.12
C ALA A 98 -4.83 7.35 -17.04
N ASN A 99 -4.70 6.50 -18.05
CA ASN A 99 -5.77 6.19 -19.02
C ASN A 99 -6.95 5.46 -18.37
N ALA A 100 -6.69 4.45 -17.53
CA ALA A 100 -7.73 3.73 -16.82
C ALA A 100 -8.42 4.64 -15.77
N ALA A 101 -7.67 5.49 -15.08
CA ALA A 101 -8.22 6.44 -14.13
C ALA A 101 -9.14 7.48 -14.78
N ASP A 102 -8.79 8.01 -15.96
CA ASP A 102 -9.70 8.88 -16.73
C ASP A 102 -10.98 8.14 -17.12
N ARG A 103 -10.87 6.86 -17.53
CA ARG A 103 -12.02 6.03 -17.91
C ARG A 103 -12.97 5.77 -16.74
N TYR A 104 -12.43 5.53 -15.56
CA TYR A 104 -13.20 5.18 -14.36
C TYR A 104 -13.45 6.37 -13.42
N GLY A 105 -13.08 7.59 -13.83
CA GLY A 105 -13.35 8.82 -13.09
C GLY A 105 -12.61 8.91 -11.74
N LEU A 106 -11.47 8.22 -11.61
CA LEU A 106 -10.67 8.20 -10.38
C LEU A 106 -9.67 9.35 -10.38
N LYS A 107 -9.38 9.88 -9.18
CA LYS A 107 -8.31 10.84 -8.94
C LYS A 107 -7.03 10.11 -8.54
N ILE A 108 -5.91 10.48 -9.14
CA ILE A 108 -4.62 9.80 -8.92
C ILE A 108 -3.61 10.77 -8.29
N ILE A 109 -3.05 10.36 -7.15
CA ILE A 109 -1.80 10.91 -6.63
C ILE A 109 -0.70 9.92 -7.00
N TYR A 110 0.30 10.40 -7.72
CA TYR A 110 1.49 9.63 -8.10
C TYR A 110 2.54 9.78 -7.00
N ASP A 111 2.88 8.68 -6.33
CA ASP A 111 3.71 8.67 -5.12
C ASP A 111 5.10 8.07 -5.35
N ASN A 112 6.12 8.92 -5.20
CA ASN A 112 7.52 8.50 -5.15
C ASN A 112 7.83 7.93 -3.76
N HIS A 113 7.75 6.62 -3.67
CA HIS A 113 7.78 5.90 -2.41
C HIS A 113 9.17 5.37 -2.08
N GLN A 114 9.36 5.08 -0.80
CA GLN A 114 10.45 4.26 -0.32
C GLN A 114 9.98 3.48 0.90
N TRP A 115 10.50 2.28 1.09
CA TRP A 115 10.41 1.51 2.31
C TRP A 115 11.81 0.99 2.62
N HIS A 116 12.35 1.40 3.77
CA HIS A 116 13.72 1.09 4.18
C HIS A 116 14.76 1.53 3.13
N THR A 117 14.59 2.73 2.59
CA THR A 117 15.55 3.44 1.73
C THR A 117 15.71 2.85 0.32
N SER A 118 16.19 1.61 0.17
CA SER A 118 16.50 1.00 -1.14
C SER A 118 16.78 -0.49 -1.00
N SER A 119 16.45 -1.27 -2.03
CA SER A 119 16.88 -2.68 -2.18
C SER A 119 18.40 -2.86 -2.12
N TRP A 120 19.18 -1.79 -2.29
CA TRP A 120 20.64 -1.83 -2.07
C TRP A 120 21.02 -2.17 -0.62
N PHE A 121 20.28 -1.66 0.35
CA PHE A 121 20.62 -1.81 1.77
C PHE A 121 20.08 -3.07 2.41
N GLU A 122 18.97 -3.60 1.93
CA GLU A 122 18.37 -4.84 2.41
C GLU A 122 17.45 -5.42 1.34
N GLU A 123 17.32 -6.75 1.31
CA GLU A 123 16.55 -7.45 0.28
C GLU A 123 15.07 -7.05 0.28
N ARG A 124 14.47 -6.82 1.46
CA ARG A 124 13.05 -6.48 1.57
C ARG A 124 12.75 -5.02 1.20
N ALA A 125 13.76 -4.14 1.19
CA ALA A 125 13.60 -2.71 0.94
C ALA A 125 13.29 -2.38 -0.52
N THR A 126 12.80 -1.16 -0.72
CA THR A 126 12.69 -0.56 -2.04
C THR A 126 12.60 0.98 -1.97
N GLY A 127 13.04 1.71 -3.00
CA GLY A 127 13.01 3.17 -3.02
C GLY A 127 13.99 3.77 -4.01
N PHE A 128 15.08 4.30 -3.45
CA PHE A 128 16.14 4.95 -4.20
C PHE A 128 16.92 3.97 -5.09
N PRO A 129 17.41 4.41 -6.25
CA PRO A 129 18.15 3.57 -7.18
C PRO A 129 19.58 3.29 -6.70
N TRP A 130 20.14 2.18 -7.17
CA TRP A 130 21.50 1.73 -6.90
C TRP A 130 22.57 2.72 -7.37
N SER A 131 22.27 3.51 -8.40
CA SER A 131 23.15 4.54 -8.94
C SER A 131 23.60 5.60 -7.91
N LEU A 132 22.82 5.79 -6.83
CA LEU A 132 23.15 6.71 -5.73
C LEU A 132 24.00 6.07 -4.61
N PHE A 133 24.13 4.75 -4.62
CA PHE A 133 24.80 4.00 -3.55
C PHE A 133 26.13 3.41 -3.99
N GLU A 134 26.19 2.93 -5.23
CA GLU A 134 27.34 2.19 -5.76
C GLU A 134 28.66 2.98 -5.67
N GLY A 135 29.55 2.51 -4.80
CA GLY A 135 30.91 3.04 -4.63
C GLY A 135 31.13 3.78 -3.31
N GLU A 136 30.07 4.33 -2.71
CA GLU A 136 30.14 5.12 -1.47
C GLU A 136 29.48 4.39 -0.28
N TYR A 137 28.42 3.61 -0.53
CA TYR A 137 27.66 2.91 0.52
C TYR A 137 27.68 1.39 0.31
N SER A 138 27.92 0.64 1.39
CA SER A 138 27.98 -0.83 1.35
C SER A 138 26.61 -1.46 1.10
N LYS A 139 26.57 -2.47 0.20
CA LYS A 139 25.37 -3.30 -0.02
C LYS A 139 25.07 -4.11 1.24
N GLY A 140 23.79 -4.24 1.62
CA GLY A 140 23.38 -5.02 2.78
C GLY A 140 23.61 -4.34 4.15
N GLY A 141 23.87 -3.03 4.18
CA GLY A 141 24.16 -2.28 5.41
C GLY A 141 22.95 -1.98 6.33
N GLY A 142 21.75 -2.43 5.98
CA GLY A 142 20.50 -2.11 6.69
C GLY A 142 19.87 -0.80 6.20
N GLY A 143 18.59 -0.85 5.82
CA GLY A 143 17.89 0.26 5.16
C GLY A 143 16.97 1.06 6.09
N ASN A 144 16.79 0.62 7.33
CA ASN A 144 15.80 1.16 8.26
C ASN A 144 16.39 2.29 9.13
N THR A 145 15.53 3.01 9.84
CA THR A 145 15.90 4.14 10.71
C THR A 145 16.98 3.84 11.78
N PRO A 146 17.07 2.63 12.37
CA PRO A 146 18.13 2.32 13.34
C PRO A 146 19.49 2.02 12.70
N ASP A 147 19.53 1.71 11.40
CA ASP A 147 20.71 1.19 10.72
C ASP A 147 21.68 2.34 10.37
N GLU A 148 22.96 2.16 10.68
CA GLU A 148 23.98 3.20 10.50
C GLU A 148 24.14 3.61 9.03
N ALA A 149 24.11 2.63 8.11
CA ALA A 149 24.24 2.90 6.67
C ALA A 149 23.10 3.78 6.13
N ALA A 150 21.86 3.51 6.56
CA ALA A 150 20.73 4.37 6.24
C ALA A 150 20.89 5.75 6.90
N GLN A 151 21.34 5.82 8.16
CA GLN A 151 21.53 7.10 8.85
C GLN A 151 22.54 8.01 8.15
N ASP A 152 23.65 7.44 7.67
CA ASP A 152 24.68 8.13 6.90
C ASP A 152 24.13 8.63 5.57
N PHE A 153 23.51 7.76 4.78
CA PHE A 153 22.91 8.13 3.50
C PHE A 153 21.89 9.27 3.65
N TRP A 154 20.95 9.15 4.59
CA TRP A 154 19.96 10.20 4.80
C TRP A 154 20.57 11.49 5.33
N GLY A 155 21.62 11.41 6.15
CA GLY A 155 22.41 12.56 6.58
C GLY A 155 22.99 13.33 5.39
N ASP A 156 23.69 12.60 4.52
CA ASP A 156 24.28 13.10 3.29
C ASP A 156 23.24 13.62 2.30
N TRP A 157 22.13 12.90 2.16
CA TRP A 157 21.02 13.29 1.31
C TRP A 157 20.46 14.65 1.74
N TRP A 158 20.27 14.89 3.05
CA TRP A 158 19.83 16.18 3.57
C TRP A 158 20.86 17.29 3.47
N ASP A 159 22.15 16.95 3.43
CA ASP A 159 23.24 17.88 3.18
C ASP A 159 23.53 18.12 1.69
N ARG A 160 22.77 17.47 0.80
CA ARG A 160 22.95 17.54 -0.66
C ARG A 160 24.37 17.14 -1.07
N SER A 161 24.95 16.16 -0.38
CA SER A 161 26.28 15.59 -0.67
C SER A 161 26.22 14.34 -1.53
N VAL A 162 25.08 13.62 -1.55
CA VAL A 162 24.88 12.44 -2.40
C VAL A 162 24.95 12.80 -3.88
N LYS A 163 25.78 12.05 -4.62
CA LYS A 163 25.98 12.19 -6.06
C LYS A 163 26.05 10.82 -6.72
N ASP A 164 25.69 10.75 -8.00
CA ASP A 164 25.98 9.56 -8.80
C ASP A 164 27.48 9.46 -9.11
N LYS A 165 27.87 8.36 -9.79
CA LYS A 165 29.25 8.11 -10.25
C LYS A 165 29.80 9.18 -11.20
N GLU A 166 28.93 9.96 -11.85
CA GLU A 166 29.29 11.05 -12.76
C GLU A 166 29.39 12.41 -12.02
N GLY A 167 29.11 12.43 -10.71
CA GLY A 167 29.15 13.62 -9.86
C GLY A 167 27.89 14.47 -9.94
N LYS A 168 26.78 13.96 -10.50
CA LYS A 168 25.50 14.66 -10.57
C LYS A 168 24.81 14.66 -9.22
N ASP A 169 24.29 15.82 -8.84
CA ASP A 169 23.56 16.05 -7.60
C ASP A 169 22.30 15.18 -7.47
N GLY A 170 22.19 14.40 -6.39
CA GLY A 170 21.06 13.49 -6.17
C GLY A 170 19.71 14.18 -6.14
N TRP A 171 19.61 15.38 -5.56
CA TRP A 171 18.35 16.15 -5.54
C TRP A 171 17.90 16.52 -6.96
N ALA A 172 18.83 17.03 -7.77
CA ALA A 172 18.55 17.37 -9.16
C ALA A 172 18.13 16.13 -9.97
N GLN A 173 18.78 14.98 -9.74
CA GLN A 173 18.41 13.72 -10.40
C GLN A 173 16.98 13.26 -10.03
N MET A 174 16.60 13.34 -8.75
CA MET A 174 15.22 13.04 -8.34
C MET A 174 14.22 14.02 -8.96
N ALA A 175 14.56 15.32 -9.05
CA ALA A 175 13.70 16.30 -9.70
C ALA A 175 13.47 15.93 -11.18
N GLU A 176 14.51 15.55 -11.93
CA GLU A 176 14.38 15.12 -13.33
C GLU A 176 13.56 13.82 -13.48
N PHE A 177 13.75 12.86 -12.56
CA PHE A 177 12.91 11.67 -12.50
C PHE A 177 11.43 12.03 -12.30
N LEU A 178 11.11 12.85 -11.29
CA LEU A 178 9.73 13.29 -11.03
C LEU A 178 9.16 14.11 -12.19
N LYS A 179 9.94 14.97 -12.84
CA LYS A 179 9.51 15.69 -14.05
C LYS A 179 9.12 14.73 -15.18
N THR A 180 9.81 13.60 -15.31
CA THR A 180 9.45 12.57 -16.29
C THR A 180 8.05 12.02 -16.02
N ILE A 181 7.70 11.79 -14.75
CA ILE A 181 6.35 11.37 -14.35
C ILE A 181 5.34 12.46 -14.66
N VAL A 182 5.60 13.71 -14.23
CA VAL A 182 4.72 14.85 -14.47
C VAL A 182 4.43 15.02 -15.96
N LEU A 183 5.45 15.11 -16.81
CA LEU A 183 5.30 15.28 -18.25
C LEU A 183 4.55 14.12 -18.91
N THR A 184 4.54 12.94 -18.29
CA THR A 184 3.80 11.77 -18.79
C THR A 184 2.30 11.88 -18.50
N VAL A 185 1.90 12.42 -17.33
CA VAL A 185 0.51 12.29 -16.83
C VAL A 185 -0.22 13.60 -16.52
N ASP A 186 0.45 14.76 -16.51
CA ASP A 186 -0.16 16.03 -16.04
C ASP A 186 -1.39 16.46 -16.85
N ASN A 187 -1.38 16.17 -18.15
CA ASN A 187 -2.48 16.47 -19.07
C ASN A 187 -3.73 15.61 -18.84
N HIS A 188 -3.66 14.56 -18.01
CA HIS A 188 -4.82 13.75 -17.64
C HIS A 188 -5.68 14.46 -16.60
N SER A 189 -7.00 14.34 -16.75
CA SER A 189 -7.97 14.98 -15.85
C SER A 189 -8.09 14.24 -14.51
N SER A 190 -7.74 12.95 -14.52
CA SER A 190 -7.60 12.06 -13.36
C SER A 190 -6.41 12.43 -12.49
N THR A 191 -5.32 12.98 -13.06
CA THR A 191 -4.13 13.39 -12.30
C THR A 191 -4.47 14.50 -11.32
N LEU A 192 -4.41 14.18 -10.02
CA LEU A 192 -4.66 15.09 -8.91
C LEU A 192 -3.37 15.73 -8.39
N GLY A 193 -2.27 14.97 -8.34
CA GLY A 193 -1.02 15.49 -7.82
C GLY A 193 0.12 14.47 -7.73
N TYR A 194 1.20 14.90 -7.08
CA TYR A 194 2.46 14.19 -6.98
C TYR A 194 3.01 14.26 -5.55
N GLU A 195 3.42 13.14 -4.99
CA GLU A 195 4.15 13.10 -3.72
C GLU A 195 5.66 13.08 -3.96
N ILE A 196 6.37 13.97 -3.27
CA ILE A 196 7.81 14.20 -3.47
C ILE A 196 8.61 12.96 -3.05
N LEU A 197 8.37 12.49 -1.83
CA LEU A 197 9.08 11.37 -1.22
C LEU A 197 8.28 10.89 0.00
N SER A 198 7.86 9.64 -0.01
CA SER A 198 7.13 9.03 1.11
C SER A 198 8.06 8.83 2.32
N GLU A 199 7.57 9.23 3.49
CA GLU A 199 8.15 8.91 4.81
C GLU A 199 9.67 9.10 4.92
N PRO A 200 10.24 10.30 4.65
CA PRO A 200 11.68 10.54 4.75
C PRO A 200 12.23 10.27 6.15
N HIS A 201 13.46 9.73 6.24
CA HIS A 201 14.08 9.46 7.54
C HIS A 201 14.63 10.74 8.20
N VAL A 202 14.43 10.83 9.52
CA VAL A 202 15.01 11.88 10.38
C VAL A 202 15.76 11.21 11.52
N ASN A 203 17.05 11.50 11.62
CA ASN A 203 17.98 10.93 12.59
C ASN A 203 18.32 11.94 13.69
N ASN A 204 18.22 13.25 13.43
CA ASN A 204 18.49 14.26 14.45
C ASN A 204 17.75 15.59 14.25
N LYS A 205 17.75 16.40 15.31
CA LYS A 205 17.02 17.68 15.39
C LYS A 205 17.48 18.73 14.38
N GLY A 206 18.66 18.58 13.79
CA GLY A 206 19.21 19.51 12.81
C GLY A 206 18.66 19.33 11.39
N GLN A 207 17.95 18.22 11.12
CA GLN A 207 17.53 17.85 9.77
C GLN A 207 16.18 18.45 9.34
N TRP A 208 15.32 18.86 10.28
CA TRP A 208 13.97 19.37 9.98
C TRP A 208 13.96 20.47 8.90
N SER A 209 14.84 21.47 9.01
CA SER A 209 14.95 22.54 8.03
C SER A 209 15.69 22.13 6.75
N LYS A 210 16.55 21.10 6.80
CA LYS A 210 17.20 20.57 5.59
C LYS A 210 16.18 19.87 4.69
N ILE A 211 15.28 19.09 5.28
CA ILE A 211 14.15 18.49 4.57
C ILE A 211 13.22 19.55 3.99
N GLY A 212 12.96 20.64 4.72
CA GLY A 212 12.22 21.79 4.17
C GLY A 212 12.86 22.39 2.92
N LYS A 213 14.20 22.49 2.89
CA LYS A 213 14.95 22.95 1.70
C LYS A 213 14.85 21.96 0.55
N PHE A 214 14.94 20.66 0.83
CA PHE A 214 14.72 19.60 -0.16
C PHE A 214 13.33 19.71 -0.79
N ASN A 215 12.28 19.72 0.04
CA ASN A 215 10.91 19.82 -0.43
C ASN A 215 10.67 21.12 -1.20
N SER A 216 11.27 22.23 -0.78
CA SER A 216 11.21 23.51 -1.52
C SER A 216 11.86 23.40 -2.89
N PHE A 217 13.06 22.83 -2.96
CA PHE A 217 13.79 22.63 -4.22
C PHE A 217 12.97 21.78 -5.21
N ILE A 218 12.50 20.60 -4.78
CA ILE A 218 11.69 19.73 -5.66
C ILE A 218 10.39 20.44 -6.07
N THR A 219 9.71 21.12 -5.14
CA THR A 219 8.48 21.87 -5.44
C THR A 219 8.72 22.95 -6.49
N GLU A 220 9.80 23.73 -6.38
CA GLU A 220 10.15 24.77 -7.34
C GLU A 220 10.46 24.19 -8.72
N GLU A 221 11.17 23.06 -8.77
CA GLU A 221 11.48 22.36 -10.02
C GLU A 221 10.21 21.85 -10.73
N LEU A 222 9.27 21.26 -9.98
CA LEU A 222 8.01 20.74 -10.54
C LEU A 222 7.03 21.85 -10.91
N ARG A 223 6.98 22.97 -10.17
CA ARG A 223 6.09 24.10 -10.45
C ARG A 223 6.36 24.78 -11.80
N ASN A 224 7.52 24.54 -12.40
CA ASN A 224 7.81 24.99 -13.77
C ASN A 224 6.96 24.28 -14.84
N ILE A 225 6.40 23.11 -14.52
CA ILE A 225 5.72 22.26 -15.50
C ILE A 225 4.34 21.76 -15.05
N THR A 226 3.96 21.95 -13.78
CA THR A 226 2.63 21.56 -13.27
C THR A 226 2.07 22.52 -12.23
N SER A 227 0.76 22.74 -12.29
CA SER A 227 -0.02 23.43 -11.25
C SER A 227 -0.80 22.48 -10.33
N LYS A 228 -0.66 21.16 -10.51
CA LYS A 228 -1.35 20.12 -9.71
C LYS A 228 -0.83 20.10 -8.27
N THR A 229 -1.52 19.38 -7.39
CA THR A 229 -1.12 19.31 -5.99
C THR A 229 0.27 18.67 -5.85
N ILE A 230 1.14 19.26 -5.03
CA ILE A 230 2.42 18.65 -4.63
C ILE A 230 2.32 18.30 -3.14
N ILE A 231 2.75 17.10 -2.80
CA ILE A 231 2.55 16.52 -1.46
C ILE A 231 3.91 16.23 -0.84
N TYR A 232 4.10 16.67 0.39
CA TYR A 232 5.26 16.29 1.20
C TYR A 232 4.80 15.41 2.37
N SER A 233 5.58 14.39 2.70
CA SER A 233 5.22 13.42 3.73
C SER A 233 5.75 13.79 5.12
N MET A 234 5.07 13.31 6.16
CA MET A 234 5.63 13.15 7.50
C MET A 234 6.89 12.30 7.46
N ASN A 235 7.74 12.42 8.47
CA ASN A 235 8.97 11.65 8.58
C ASN A 235 8.76 10.29 9.28
N VAL A 236 9.78 9.44 9.19
CA VAL A 236 10.02 8.33 10.13
C VAL A 236 11.35 8.52 10.86
N PRO A 237 11.52 8.01 12.09
CA PRO A 237 10.48 7.42 12.93
C PRO A 237 9.48 8.47 13.44
N ILE A 238 8.29 8.01 13.82
CA ILE A 238 7.17 8.84 14.28
C ILE A 238 6.76 8.51 15.73
N ASP A 239 7.75 8.44 16.61
CA ASP A 239 7.55 8.25 18.05
C ASP A 239 7.59 9.59 18.78
N LEU A 240 6.53 9.91 19.53
CA LEU A 240 6.41 11.13 20.33
C LEU A 240 7.49 11.25 21.42
N ASN A 241 8.12 10.13 21.81
CA ASN A 241 9.19 10.07 22.80
C ASN A 241 10.59 9.96 22.17
N SER A 242 10.68 10.09 20.86
CA SER A 242 11.94 9.94 20.13
C SER A 242 12.98 11.03 20.46
N HIS A 243 14.25 10.65 20.32
CA HIS A 243 15.40 11.55 20.54
C HIS A 243 15.46 12.72 19.53
N ILE A 244 14.73 12.62 18.40
CA ILE A 244 14.66 13.65 17.36
C ILE A 244 13.76 14.84 17.71
N ASN A 245 13.13 14.83 18.90
CA ASN A 245 12.29 15.92 19.42
C ASN A 245 11.18 16.27 18.42
N ILE A 246 10.39 15.27 18.07
CA ILE A 246 9.23 15.45 17.21
C ILE A 246 8.24 16.42 17.88
N SER A 247 7.76 17.39 17.11
CA SER A 247 6.77 18.37 17.55
C SER A 247 6.14 19.03 16.33
N PRO A 248 4.95 19.65 16.48
CA PRO A 248 4.29 20.34 15.38
C PRO A 248 5.19 21.38 14.71
N LYS A 249 5.93 22.16 15.51
CA LYS A 249 6.88 23.16 15.03
C LYS A 249 8.05 22.59 14.24
N ASN A 250 8.48 21.37 14.55
CA ASN A 250 9.59 20.74 13.82
C ASN A 250 9.11 20.10 12.52
N LEU A 251 7.97 19.40 12.55
CA LEU A 251 7.35 18.85 11.36
C LEU A 251 6.98 19.96 10.36
N ALA A 252 6.45 21.10 10.83
CA ALA A 252 6.11 22.23 9.97
C ALA A 252 7.32 22.84 9.23
N LYS A 253 8.55 22.65 9.73
CA LYS A 253 9.78 23.09 9.02
C LYS A 253 10.08 22.26 7.78
N MET A 254 9.52 21.06 7.66
CA MET A 254 9.68 20.21 6.47
C MET A 254 8.86 20.72 5.29
N ALA A 255 7.87 21.57 5.53
CA ALA A 255 6.97 22.05 4.49
C ALA A 255 7.73 22.94 3.47
N PRO A 256 7.44 22.83 2.16
CA PRO A 256 8.09 23.63 1.13
C PRO A 256 7.82 25.13 1.31
N SER A 257 8.71 25.98 0.80
CA SER A 257 8.58 27.45 0.81
C SER A 257 7.32 27.91 0.06
N ASN A 258 7.13 27.40 -1.16
CA ASN A 258 5.91 27.59 -1.94
C ASN A 258 4.78 26.74 -1.33
N LYS A 259 3.63 27.37 -1.04
CA LYS A 259 2.44 26.75 -0.45
C LYS A 259 1.28 26.57 -1.43
N GLU A 260 1.44 26.98 -2.68
CA GLU A 260 0.42 26.86 -3.70
C GLU A 260 0.15 25.39 -4.05
N ASN A 261 -1.10 24.96 -3.85
CA ASN A 261 -1.55 23.58 -4.05
C ASN A 261 -0.62 22.57 -3.37
N ILE A 262 -0.29 22.79 -2.10
CA ILE A 262 0.49 21.86 -1.30
C ILE A 262 -0.40 21.13 -0.30
N ALA A 263 -0.15 19.85 -0.05
CA ALA A 263 -0.74 19.11 1.06
C ALA A 263 0.33 18.40 1.89
N PHE A 264 0.04 18.20 3.18
CA PHE A 264 0.88 17.46 4.11
C PHE A 264 0.36 16.03 4.28
N LYS A 265 1.13 15.02 3.88
CA LYS A 265 0.76 13.60 4.00
C LYS A 265 1.16 13.01 5.34
N VAL A 266 0.26 12.29 5.97
CA VAL A 266 0.53 11.47 7.17
C VAL A 266 -0.02 10.06 7.01
N SER A 267 0.48 9.14 7.85
CA SER A 267 0.02 7.74 7.91
C SER A 267 -0.56 7.42 9.29
N ILE A 268 -1.77 6.85 9.32
CA ILE A 268 -2.54 6.55 10.53
C ILE A 268 -2.87 5.06 10.59
N TYR A 269 -2.24 4.37 11.53
CA TYR A 269 -2.36 2.90 11.65
C TYR A 269 -3.12 2.45 12.91
N ALA A 270 -3.95 3.34 13.48
CA ALA A 270 -4.79 3.08 14.63
C ALA A 270 -5.96 4.08 14.68
N VAL A 271 -6.99 3.79 15.46
CA VAL A 271 -8.10 4.74 15.71
C VAL A 271 -7.54 6.03 16.32
N PRO A 272 -7.72 7.22 15.68
CA PRO A 272 -7.15 8.46 16.18
C PRO A 272 -7.56 8.80 17.62
N ASN A 273 -8.81 8.54 17.98
CA ASN A 273 -9.32 8.75 19.35
C ASN A 273 -9.31 7.45 20.18
N GLY A 274 -8.47 6.48 19.81
CA GLY A 274 -8.47 5.15 20.44
C GLY A 274 -7.86 5.15 21.83
N ASP A 275 -6.64 5.68 21.95
CA ASP A 275 -5.96 5.90 23.22
C ASP A 275 -5.34 7.30 23.29
N GLY A 276 -4.88 7.70 24.48
CA GLY A 276 -4.30 9.03 24.68
C GLY A 276 -2.94 9.24 24.00
N TYR A 277 -2.30 8.20 23.45
CA TYR A 277 -1.10 8.34 22.63
C TYR A 277 -1.47 8.60 21.16
N GLN A 278 -2.41 7.84 20.59
CA GLN A 278 -2.88 8.05 19.22
C GLN A 278 -3.58 9.39 19.07
N GLU A 279 -4.35 9.83 20.07
CA GLU A 279 -5.01 11.14 20.07
C GLU A 279 -3.97 12.26 20.01
N LYS A 280 -2.95 12.23 20.89
CA LYS A 280 -1.85 13.19 20.87
C LYS A 280 -1.06 13.17 19.57
N ARG A 281 -0.86 11.98 18.97
CA ARG A 281 -0.15 11.84 17.72
C ARG A 281 -0.94 12.44 16.56
N PHE A 282 -2.26 12.23 16.53
CA PHE A 282 -3.13 12.83 15.53
C PHE A 282 -3.26 14.34 15.70
N ASP A 283 -3.44 14.83 16.93
CA ASP A 283 -3.46 16.26 17.24
C ASP A 283 -2.17 16.97 16.84
N MET A 284 -1.01 16.31 17.03
CA MET A 284 0.27 16.83 16.56
C MET A 284 0.27 17.05 15.03
N PHE A 285 -0.35 16.17 14.25
CA PHE A 285 -0.44 16.33 12.80
C PHE A 285 -1.39 17.45 12.40
N LEU A 286 -2.52 17.60 13.10
CA LEU A 286 -3.44 18.72 12.88
C LEU A 286 -2.74 20.06 13.16
N GLU A 287 -2.09 20.20 14.31
CA GLU A 287 -1.33 21.41 14.66
C GLU A 287 -0.18 21.66 13.67
N THR A 288 0.46 20.59 13.16
CA THR A 288 1.49 20.73 12.12
C THR A 288 0.90 21.32 10.84
N SER A 289 -0.25 20.81 10.40
CA SER A 289 -0.95 21.27 9.19
C SER A 289 -1.29 22.76 9.30
N ASP A 290 -1.85 23.17 10.45
CA ASP A 290 -2.18 24.55 10.76
C ASP A 290 -0.95 25.46 10.75
N LEU A 291 0.14 25.03 11.40
CA LEU A 291 1.40 25.78 11.44
C LEU A 291 2.08 25.89 10.07
N ALA A 292 1.98 24.84 9.24
CA ALA A 292 2.53 24.83 7.89
C ALA A 292 1.66 25.61 6.90
N GLY A 293 0.40 25.88 7.23
CA GLY A 293 -0.57 26.58 6.40
C GLY A 293 -1.00 25.79 5.17
N VAL A 294 -1.11 24.46 5.31
CA VAL A 294 -1.49 23.53 4.22
C VAL A 294 -2.51 22.51 4.72
N PRO A 295 -3.38 21.96 3.86
CA PRO A 295 -4.29 20.87 4.23
C PRO A 295 -3.57 19.57 4.62
N LEU A 296 -4.22 18.80 5.51
CA LEU A 296 -3.77 17.48 5.93
C LEU A 296 -4.35 16.40 5.00
N TYR A 297 -3.50 15.51 4.49
CA TYR A 297 -3.86 14.35 3.69
C TYR A 297 -3.50 13.06 4.44
N ILE A 298 -4.46 12.15 4.59
CA ILE A 298 -4.20 10.84 5.18
C ILE A 298 -3.83 9.87 4.06
N GLY A 299 -2.56 9.91 3.66
CA GLY A 299 -2.09 9.14 2.49
C GLY A 299 -1.99 7.65 2.72
N GLU A 300 -2.02 7.21 3.98
CA GLU A 300 -2.11 5.81 4.38
C GLU A 300 -2.93 5.69 5.65
N TRP A 301 -3.90 4.78 5.68
CA TRP A 301 -4.49 4.33 6.92
C TRP A 301 -4.90 2.86 6.91
N ASN A 302 -4.81 2.23 8.07
CA ASN A 302 -5.34 0.89 8.36
C ASN A 302 -5.43 0.71 9.90
N ASN A 303 -5.87 -0.45 10.38
CA ASN A 303 -5.71 -0.89 11.76
C ASN A 303 -4.47 -1.78 11.87
N VAL A 304 -3.49 -1.36 12.67
CA VAL A 304 -2.27 -2.13 12.94
C VAL A 304 -1.99 -2.13 14.43
N VAL A 305 -2.05 -3.32 15.00
CA VAL A 305 -1.69 -3.54 16.40
C VAL A 305 -0.36 -4.26 16.43
N ARG A 306 0.60 -3.67 17.16
CA ARG A 306 1.90 -4.30 17.44
C ARG A 306 1.95 -4.75 18.90
N THR A 307 2.39 -5.97 19.13
CA THR A 307 2.62 -6.53 20.47
C THR A 307 4.12 -6.63 20.73
N LYS A 308 4.51 -6.41 21.99
CA LYS A 308 5.90 -6.60 22.40
C LYS A 308 6.17 -8.08 22.61
N GLU A 309 7.16 -8.60 21.90
CA GLU A 309 7.75 -9.90 22.11
C GLU A 309 9.21 -9.67 22.51
N GLY A 310 9.47 -9.70 23.83
CA GLY A 310 10.75 -9.26 24.38
C GLY A 310 10.99 -7.76 24.16
N VAL A 311 12.07 -7.43 23.44
CA VAL A 311 12.47 -6.03 23.12
C VAL A 311 11.89 -5.57 21.77
N ILE A 312 11.40 -6.50 20.94
CA ILE A 312 10.94 -6.24 19.58
C ILE A 312 9.42 -6.05 19.57
N SER A 313 8.94 -5.08 18.78
CA SER A 313 7.50 -4.88 18.56
C SER A 313 7.09 -5.50 17.23
N LYS A 314 6.47 -6.69 17.28
CA LYS A 314 5.98 -7.39 16.08
C LYS A 314 4.52 -7.04 15.80
N LEU A 315 4.14 -7.09 14.52
CA LEU A 315 2.76 -6.95 14.11
C LEU A 315 1.97 -8.17 14.62
N ASN A 316 0.76 -7.93 15.14
CA ASN A 316 -0.13 -8.98 15.58
C ASN A 316 -1.31 -9.08 14.61
N PRO A 317 -1.34 -10.04 13.68
CA PRO A 317 -2.38 -10.13 12.65
C PRO A 317 -3.78 -10.21 13.24
N LYS A 318 -3.95 -11.01 14.30
CA LYS A 318 -5.24 -11.24 14.95
C LYS A 318 -5.80 -9.97 15.61
N LEU A 319 -4.95 -9.16 16.23
CA LEU A 319 -5.37 -7.88 16.83
C LEU A 319 -5.44 -6.75 15.80
N SER A 320 -4.78 -6.89 14.66
CA SER A 320 -4.81 -5.93 13.56
C SER A 320 -6.05 -6.05 12.69
N GLU A 321 -6.91 -7.05 12.91
CA GLU A 321 -8.17 -7.21 12.19
C GLU A 321 -8.94 -5.88 12.07
N LEU A 322 -9.37 -5.55 10.85
CA LEU A 322 -10.17 -4.36 10.60
C LEU A 322 -11.66 -4.72 10.70
N THR A 323 -12.33 -4.22 11.74
CA THR A 323 -13.78 -4.36 11.86
C THR A 323 -14.53 -3.17 11.27
N LYS A 324 -15.84 -3.34 11.01
CA LYS A 324 -16.73 -2.21 10.64
C LYS A 324 -16.73 -1.09 11.69
N THR A 325 -16.54 -1.43 12.97
CA THR A 325 -16.48 -0.44 14.05
C THR A 325 -15.19 0.37 13.97
N ASP A 326 -14.04 -0.29 13.76
CA ASP A 326 -12.74 0.40 13.67
C ASP A 326 -12.69 1.32 12.46
N ALA A 327 -13.09 0.80 11.28
CA ALA A 327 -13.17 1.58 10.05
C ALA A 327 -14.08 2.81 10.23
N LYS A 328 -15.24 2.64 10.86
CA LYS A 328 -16.17 3.73 11.14
C LYS A 328 -15.53 4.77 12.07
N GLN A 329 -14.91 4.35 13.17
CA GLN A 329 -14.29 5.27 14.13
C GLN A 329 -13.13 6.05 13.53
N ILE A 330 -12.29 5.39 12.72
CA ILE A 330 -11.22 6.07 11.97
C ILE A 330 -11.83 7.11 11.03
N LEU A 331 -12.69 6.69 10.11
CA LEU A 331 -13.24 7.60 9.09
C LEU A 331 -14.12 8.72 9.67
N GLU A 332 -14.83 8.50 10.78
CA GLU A 332 -15.56 9.56 11.50
C GLU A 332 -14.59 10.59 12.11
N ALA A 333 -13.49 10.13 12.70
CA ALA A 333 -12.46 11.03 13.23
C ALA A 333 -11.81 11.85 12.10
N LEU A 334 -11.50 11.22 10.97
CA LEU A 334 -10.92 11.89 9.80
C LEU A 334 -11.88 12.91 9.18
N LYS A 335 -13.17 12.54 9.01
CA LYS A 335 -14.20 13.47 8.53
C LYS A 335 -14.38 14.65 9.48
N LYS A 336 -14.39 14.40 10.80
CA LYS A 336 -14.51 15.46 11.81
C LYS A 336 -13.34 16.43 11.77
N ALA A 337 -12.14 15.94 11.47
CA ALA A 337 -10.93 16.74 11.33
C ALA A 337 -10.83 17.49 9.98
N ASP A 338 -11.82 17.34 9.09
CA ASP A 338 -11.85 17.99 7.76
C ASP A 338 -10.58 17.74 6.94
N VAL A 339 -10.08 16.49 6.98
CA VAL A 339 -8.89 16.11 6.21
C VAL A 339 -9.21 16.18 4.70
N TRP A 340 -8.22 16.59 3.90
CA TRP A 340 -8.39 16.81 2.47
C TRP A 340 -8.70 15.52 1.69
N GLY A 341 -8.17 14.39 2.16
CA GLY A 341 -8.36 13.10 1.53
C GLY A 341 -7.83 11.94 2.35
N THR A 342 -8.25 10.73 1.99
CA THR A 342 -7.80 9.49 2.64
C THR A 342 -7.48 8.40 1.63
N ALA A 343 -6.49 7.56 1.93
CA ALA A 343 -6.20 6.35 1.16
C ALA A 343 -5.92 5.15 2.09
N PHE A 344 -6.72 4.10 1.96
CA PHE A 344 -6.58 2.87 2.72
C PHE A 344 -5.37 2.06 2.24
N TRP A 345 -4.55 1.58 3.17
CA TRP A 345 -3.43 0.67 2.86
C TRP A 345 -3.88 -0.79 3.01
N ARG A 346 -3.97 -1.60 1.96
CA ARG A 346 -3.56 -1.37 0.56
C ARG A 346 -4.34 -2.20 -0.46
N TRP A 347 -4.06 -1.93 -1.73
CA TRP A 347 -4.49 -2.68 -2.90
C TRP A 347 -3.27 -3.26 -3.62
N ASP A 348 -3.15 -4.58 -3.63
CA ASP A 348 -1.99 -5.28 -4.18
C ASP A 348 -2.41 -6.65 -4.72
N TYR A 349 -1.85 -7.10 -5.84
CA TYR A 349 -2.10 -8.46 -6.32
C TYR A 349 -1.25 -9.50 -5.58
N GLN A 350 -0.15 -9.08 -4.96
CA GLN A 350 0.72 -9.96 -4.20
C GLN A 350 0.06 -10.37 -2.88
N GLU A 351 0.32 -11.61 -2.47
CA GLU A 351 -0.10 -12.11 -1.17
C GLU A 351 0.58 -11.32 -0.04
N VAL A 352 -0.14 -11.14 1.06
CA VAL A 352 0.36 -10.44 2.25
C VAL A 352 0.19 -11.34 3.45
N ALA A 353 1.20 -11.36 4.32
CA ALA A 353 1.17 -12.14 5.57
C ALA A 353 0.08 -11.70 6.57
N THR A 354 -0.70 -10.67 6.25
CA THR A 354 -1.76 -10.16 7.15
C THR A 354 -2.99 -9.82 6.33
N ASP A 355 -4.02 -10.66 6.43
CA ASP A 355 -5.24 -10.58 5.62
C ASP A 355 -5.87 -9.18 5.53
N ASN A 356 -5.93 -8.44 6.65
CA ASN A 356 -6.56 -7.11 6.69
C ASN A 356 -5.78 -6.00 5.98
N PHE A 357 -4.58 -6.29 5.50
CA PHE A 357 -3.78 -5.33 4.77
C PHE A 357 -4.21 -5.22 3.32
N ASN A 358 -4.91 -6.21 2.75
CA ASN A 358 -5.21 -6.19 1.32
C ASN A 358 -6.70 -6.23 1.02
N LEU A 359 -7.14 -5.32 0.15
CA LEU A 359 -8.54 -5.21 -0.29
C LEU A 359 -8.89 -6.21 -1.39
N VAL A 360 -7.88 -6.80 -2.03
CA VAL A 360 -8.04 -7.84 -3.04
C VAL A 360 -7.13 -9.02 -2.75
N SER A 361 -7.49 -10.17 -3.30
CA SER A 361 -6.63 -11.34 -3.39
C SER A 361 -6.53 -11.78 -4.84
N TYR A 362 -5.39 -12.35 -5.22
CA TYR A 362 -5.18 -12.90 -6.54
C TYR A 362 -5.20 -14.43 -6.44
N ASN A 363 -6.15 -15.07 -7.14
CA ASN A 363 -6.29 -16.52 -7.14
C ASN A 363 -6.74 -16.99 -8.53
N ASN A 364 -6.06 -17.99 -9.09
CA ASN A 364 -6.39 -18.59 -10.39
C ASN A 364 -6.53 -17.56 -11.53
N GLY A 365 -5.59 -16.60 -11.64
CA GLY A 365 -5.58 -15.64 -12.74
C GLY A 365 -6.61 -14.51 -12.62
N THR A 366 -7.32 -14.38 -11.51
CA THR A 366 -8.37 -13.36 -11.33
C THR A 366 -8.22 -12.64 -9.98
N LEU A 367 -8.35 -11.31 -10.00
CA LEU A 367 -8.49 -10.50 -8.78
C LEU A 367 -9.86 -10.71 -8.16
N LYS A 368 -9.90 -10.96 -6.85
CA LYS A 368 -11.14 -11.10 -6.08
C LYS A 368 -11.15 -10.12 -4.93
N PRO A 369 -12.27 -9.43 -4.66
CA PRO A 369 -12.38 -8.57 -3.50
C PRO A 369 -12.32 -9.39 -2.21
N THR A 370 -11.64 -8.87 -1.19
CA THR A 370 -11.66 -9.44 0.17
C THR A 370 -12.86 -8.88 0.95
N LYS A 371 -13.14 -9.45 2.13
CA LYS A 371 -14.17 -8.91 3.04
C LYS A 371 -13.89 -7.46 3.45
N TYR A 372 -12.62 -7.03 3.43
CA TYR A 372 -12.21 -5.69 3.86
C TYR A 372 -12.61 -4.62 2.83
N LEU A 373 -12.69 -4.95 1.53
CA LEU A 373 -13.25 -4.04 0.54
C LEU A 373 -14.73 -3.75 0.83
N GLY A 374 -15.52 -4.76 1.19
CA GLY A 374 -16.91 -4.56 1.58
C GLY A 374 -17.07 -3.73 2.86
N ILE A 375 -16.18 -3.90 3.83
CA ILE A 375 -16.15 -3.03 5.03
C ILE A 375 -15.88 -1.58 4.64
N LEU A 376 -14.90 -1.35 3.76
CA LEU A 376 -14.52 -0.02 3.31
C LEU A 376 -15.64 0.64 2.51
N GLU A 377 -16.23 -0.06 1.54
CA GLU A 377 -17.36 0.41 0.73
C GLU A 377 -18.52 0.85 1.63
N ASP A 378 -19.03 -0.05 2.49
CA ASP A 378 -20.13 0.24 3.41
C ASP A 378 -19.85 1.47 4.27
N THR A 379 -18.62 1.58 4.77
CA THR A 379 -18.25 2.63 5.74
C THR A 379 -18.05 3.98 5.05
N VAL A 380 -17.42 4.01 3.88
CA VAL A 380 -17.24 5.23 3.08
C VAL A 380 -18.60 5.76 2.64
N GLU A 381 -19.48 4.90 2.10
CA GLU A 381 -20.82 5.30 1.69
C GLU A 381 -21.63 5.86 2.86
N LYS A 382 -21.55 5.22 4.03
CA LYS A 382 -22.25 5.68 5.24
C LYS A 382 -21.74 7.03 5.76
N ILE A 383 -20.43 7.26 5.72
CA ILE A 383 -19.80 8.46 6.32
C ILE A 383 -19.79 9.62 5.34
N TYR A 384 -19.46 9.39 4.07
CA TYR A 384 -19.26 10.43 3.07
C TYR A 384 -20.42 10.54 2.06
N GLY A 385 -21.36 9.59 2.08
CA GLY A 385 -22.44 9.49 1.10
C GLY A 385 -22.03 8.71 -0.15
N PRO A 386 -22.98 8.45 -1.06
CA PRO A 386 -22.69 7.77 -2.32
C PRO A 386 -21.78 8.63 -3.19
N SER A 387 -20.79 8.00 -3.85
CA SER A 387 -19.95 8.72 -4.78
C SER A 387 -20.72 9.06 -6.06
N VAL A 388 -20.41 10.21 -6.66
CA VAL A 388 -21.04 10.68 -7.89
C VAL A 388 -20.88 9.65 -9.02
N GLY A 389 -19.75 8.93 -9.07
CA GLY A 389 -19.45 7.87 -10.03
C GLY A 389 -20.36 6.64 -9.91
N LYS A 390 -20.59 6.15 -8.69
CA LYS A 390 -21.51 5.03 -8.41
C LYS A 390 -22.94 5.39 -8.87
N SER A 391 -23.40 6.61 -8.59
CA SER A 391 -24.73 7.06 -9.04
C SER A 391 -24.91 7.07 -10.57
N THR A 392 -23.91 7.52 -11.34
CA THR A 392 -23.98 7.53 -12.81
C THR A 392 -23.86 6.14 -13.43
N LEU A 393 -23.05 5.25 -12.83
CA LEU A 393 -22.88 3.87 -13.30
C LEU A 393 -24.11 3.02 -12.97
N ASP A 394 -24.69 3.21 -11.78
CA ASP A 394 -25.93 2.58 -11.37
C ASP A 394 -27.09 3.09 -12.22
N ASN A 395 -27.16 4.39 -12.50
CA ASN A 395 -28.12 4.94 -13.46
C ASN A 395 -27.92 4.36 -14.87
N ALA A 396 -26.69 4.11 -15.32
CA ALA A 396 -26.43 3.52 -16.63
C ALA A 396 -26.79 2.02 -16.67
N LYS A 397 -26.48 1.27 -15.61
CA LYS A 397 -26.87 -0.14 -15.43
C LYS A 397 -28.40 -0.28 -15.32
N GLU A 398 -29.04 0.59 -14.55
CA GLU A 398 -30.50 0.71 -14.39
C GLU A 398 -31.16 1.01 -15.74
N ASN A 399 -30.70 2.04 -16.46
CA ASN A 399 -31.25 2.39 -17.77
C ASN A 399 -31.03 1.28 -18.81
N ASN A 400 -29.91 0.57 -18.78
CA ASN A 400 -29.67 -0.58 -19.66
C ASN A 400 -30.62 -1.74 -19.35
N LEU A 401 -30.89 -2.01 -18.07
CA LEU A 401 -31.80 -3.07 -17.63
C LEU A 401 -33.25 -2.72 -17.98
N ILE A 402 -33.67 -1.46 -17.77
CA ILE A 402 -34.98 -0.94 -18.19
C ILE A 402 -35.13 -1.11 -19.71
N ASN A 403 -34.14 -0.68 -20.50
CA ASN A 403 -34.17 -0.82 -21.95
C ASN A 403 -34.24 -2.28 -22.41
N ALA A 404 -33.51 -3.18 -21.74
CA ALA A 404 -33.56 -4.61 -22.04
C ALA A 404 -34.93 -5.21 -21.74
N LEU A 405 -35.55 -4.85 -20.61
CA LEU A 405 -36.88 -5.31 -20.20
C LEU A 405 -37.97 -4.78 -21.15
N VAL A 406 -37.92 -3.50 -21.52
CA VAL A 406 -38.84 -2.90 -22.50
C VAL A 406 -38.72 -3.58 -23.86
N LYS A 407 -37.49 -3.89 -24.30
CA LYS A 407 -37.22 -4.56 -25.57
C LYS A 407 -37.79 -5.99 -25.66
N THR A 408 -38.10 -6.63 -24.52
CA THR A 408 -38.80 -7.93 -24.52
C THR A 408 -40.26 -7.81 -24.97
N GLY A 409 -40.82 -6.60 -25.02
CA GLY A 409 -42.24 -6.34 -25.34
C GLY A 409 -43.21 -6.78 -24.26
N LYS A 410 -42.72 -7.24 -23.10
CA LYS A 410 -43.55 -7.70 -21.97
C LYS A 410 -43.83 -6.62 -20.92
N PHE A 411 -43.07 -5.53 -20.93
CA PHE A 411 -43.18 -4.43 -19.96
C PHE A 411 -43.20 -3.11 -20.71
N THR A 412 -44.06 -2.20 -20.27
CA THR A 412 -43.95 -0.78 -20.61
C THR A 412 -42.75 -0.15 -19.90
N GLU A 413 -42.31 1.03 -20.35
CA GLU A 413 -41.18 1.73 -19.74
C GLU A 413 -41.42 2.03 -18.24
N ASP A 414 -42.65 2.38 -17.88
CA ASP A 414 -43.03 2.68 -16.50
C ASP A 414 -43.08 1.41 -15.63
N GLU A 415 -43.58 0.28 -16.15
CA GLU A 415 -43.57 -1.01 -15.45
C GLU A 415 -42.15 -1.57 -15.29
N ALA A 416 -41.29 -1.37 -16.29
CA ALA A 416 -39.88 -1.76 -16.21
C ALA A 416 -39.11 -0.93 -15.18
N LYS A 417 -39.36 0.38 -15.11
CA LYS A 417 -38.79 1.27 -14.07
C LYS A 417 -39.21 0.81 -12.68
N GLU A 418 -40.51 0.61 -12.44
CA GLU A 418 -41.01 0.17 -11.14
C GLU A 418 -40.42 -1.19 -10.71
N LEU A 419 -40.31 -2.14 -11.64
CA LEU A 419 -39.73 -3.45 -11.37
C LEU A 419 -38.25 -3.36 -10.99
N VAL A 420 -37.46 -2.58 -11.74
CA VAL A 420 -36.02 -2.42 -11.50
C VAL A 420 -35.78 -1.70 -10.17
N THR A 421 -36.45 -0.57 -9.92
CA THR A 421 -36.33 0.18 -8.65
C THR A 421 -36.70 -0.69 -7.44
N LYS A 422 -37.77 -1.49 -7.54
CA LYS A 422 -38.21 -2.39 -6.45
C LYS A 422 -37.24 -3.55 -6.23
N SER A 423 -36.64 -4.09 -7.29
CA SER A 423 -35.63 -5.15 -7.18
C SER A 423 -34.33 -4.67 -6.52
N MET A 424 -33.93 -3.42 -6.77
CA MET A 424 -32.74 -2.82 -6.17
C MET A 424 -32.94 -2.49 -4.68
N GLN A 425 -34.16 -2.16 -4.25
CA GLN A 425 -34.49 -1.95 -2.82
C GLN A 425 -34.58 -3.23 -1.98
N ILE A 426 -34.86 -4.38 -2.59
CA ILE A 426 -34.99 -5.66 -1.87
C ILE A 426 -33.60 -6.23 -1.49
N GLY A 427 -32.51 -5.77 -2.12
CA GLY A 427 -31.14 -6.19 -1.81
C GLY A 427 -30.55 -5.60 -0.53
N THR A 428 -31.14 -4.54 0.03
CA THR A 428 -30.57 -3.79 1.16
C THR A 428 -31.28 -3.99 2.50
N ASP A 429 -32.44 -4.65 2.54
CA ASP A 429 -33.18 -4.90 3.78
C ASP A 429 -33.67 -6.36 3.85
N THR A 430 -32.90 -7.23 4.51
CA THR A 430 -33.50 -8.39 5.20
C THR A 430 -32.62 -8.85 6.36
N ALA A 431 -32.70 -8.13 7.47
CA ALA A 431 -32.43 -8.66 8.80
C ALA A 431 -33.63 -8.38 9.71
N ALA A 432 -34.20 -9.48 10.24
CA ALA A 432 -35.09 -9.64 11.39
C ALA A 432 -36.62 -9.85 11.18
N SER A 433 -37.08 -10.98 11.78
CA SER A 433 -38.37 -11.23 12.47
C SER A 433 -39.63 -11.38 11.59
N ASP A 434 -40.54 -12.37 11.72
CA ASP A 434 -40.78 -13.46 12.69
C ASP A 434 -41.85 -14.44 12.15
N THR A 435 -41.82 -15.69 12.65
CA THR A 435 -42.94 -16.63 12.93
C THR A 435 -43.92 -17.16 11.85
N ALA A 436 -43.80 -18.47 11.55
CA ALA A 436 -44.79 -19.60 11.47
C ALA A 436 -46.26 -19.38 10.99
N PRO A 437 -46.99 -20.37 10.38
CA PRO A 437 -46.94 -21.81 10.72
C PRO A 437 -47.13 -22.83 9.57
N ALA A 438 -47.05 -24.10 9.98
CA ALA A 438 -47.08 -25.34 9.21
C ALA A 438 -48.38 -25.66 8.44
N SER A 439 -48.24 -26.49 7.39
CA SER A 439 -49.27 -27.45 7.00
C SER A 439 -48.64 -28.74 6.44
N ASP A 440 -48.97 -29.84 7.10
CA ASP A 440 -48.74 -31.23 6.73
C ASP A 440 -49.17 -31.57 5.30
N THR A 441 -48.41 -32.43 4.62
CA THR A 441 -48.99 -33.66 4.04
C THR A 441 -47.90 -34.75 3.93
N THR A 442 -48.07 -35.79 4.74
CA THR A 442 -47.42 -37.11 4.67
C THR A 442 -47.93 -37.87 3.44
N THR A 443 -47.12 -38.74 2.81
CA THR A 443 -47.30 -40.22 2.81
C THR A 443 -46.13 -40.98 2.13
N THR A 444 -45.52 -41.88 2.91
CA THR A 444 -44.93 -43.22 2.59
C THR A 444 -43.76 -43.36 1.61
N SER A 445 -42.54 -43.79 2.00
CA SER A 445 -42.05 -44.99 2.75
C SER A 445 -41.91 -46.26 1.90
N ASN A 446 -40.66 -46.76 1.82
CA ASN A 446 -40.21 -48.17 1.94
C ASN A 446 -38.65 -48.15 1.99
N THR A 447 -37.99 -48.37 3.14
CA THR A 447 -37.44 -49.66 3.69
C THR A 447 -36.47 -50.34 2.71
N ASP A 448 -35.21 -50.67 3.05
CA ASP A 448 -34.67 -51.44 4.18
C ASP A 448 -33.17 -51.12 4.40
N LYS A 449 -32.64 -51.00 5.64
CA LYS A 449 -31.88 -52.03 6.42
C LYS A 449 -30.70 -52.67 5.66
N SER A 450 -29.47 -52.80 6.16
CA SER A 450 -28.98 -52.90 7.54
C SER A 450 -27.43 -52.91 7.60
N ALA A 451 -26.91 -52.40 8.72
CA ALA A 451 -25.84 -52.94 9.58
C ALA A 451 -24.39 -53.13 9.07
N ALA A 452 -23.50 -52.68 9.95
CA ALA A 452 -22.04 -52.74 9.94
C ALA A 452 -21.48 -54.17 10.15
N GLU A 453 -20.22 -54.38 9.78
CA GLU A 453 -19.19 -54.82 10.73
C GLU A 453 -17.76 -54.84 10.13
N THR A 454 -16.83 -54.61 11.05
CA THR A 454 -15.38 -54.48 10.99
C THR A 454 -14.69 -55.85 10.88
N LEU A 455 -13.50 -55.95 10.26
CA LEU A 455 -12.24 -56.47 10.85
C LEU A 455 -11.21 -56.97 9.81
N SER A 456 -9.96 -56.75 10.20
CA SER A 456 -8.64 -57.02 9.58
C SER A 456 -8.34 -58.49 9.24
N PHE A 457 -7.29 -58.75 8.44
CA PHE A 457 -6.04 -59.43 8.87
C PHE A 457 -4.99 -59.61 7.74
N SER A 458 -3.79 -59.10 8.01
CA SER A 458 -2.41 -59.66 7.87
C SER A 458 -1.84 -60.33 6.59
N ASN A 459 -0.73 -59.73 6.13
CA ASN A 459 0.65 -60.19 5.86
C ASN A 459 1.08 -61.23 4.80
N GLU A 460 2.16 -60.80 4.10
CA GLU A 460 3.33 -61.53 3.56
C GLU A 460 3.10 -62.41 2.29
N ASP A 461 3.88 -62.36 1.21
CA ASP A 461 5.34 -62.15 1.06
C ASP A 461 5.74 -61.84 -0.41
N ASN A 462 6.79 -61.02 -0.56
CA ASN A 462 7.90 -61.01 -1.55
C ASN A 462 7.69 -61.40 -3.04
N ASN A 463 7.93 -60.47 -4.00
CA ASN A 463 9.21 -60.33 -4.73
C ASN A 463 9.18 -59.23 -5.85
N THR A 464 10.14 -58.30 -5.76
CA THR A 464 10.86 -57.54 -6.82
C THR A 464 10.17 -57.11 -8.14
N ASN A 465 9.93 -55.80 -8.30
CA ASN A 465 10.79 -54.90 -9.08
C ASN A 465 10.20 -53.48 -9.18
N ASN A 466 10.95 -52.53 -8.60
CA ASN A 466 11.27 -51.20 -9.11
C ASN A 466 10.18 -50.41 -9.87
N GLN A 467 9.41 -49.60 -9.13
CA GLN A 467 8.96 -48.31 -9.65
C GLN A 467 8.59 -47.39 -8.49
N SER A 468 9.34 -46.29 -8.40
CA SER A 468 9.05 -45.15 -7.53
C SER A 468 7.60 -44.72 -7.72
N SER A 469 6.86 -44.62 -6.62
CA SER A 469 5.51 -44.08 -6.60
C SER A 469 5.49 -42.84 -5.71
N ASN A 470 5.48 -41.68 -6.36
CA ASN A 470 5.04 -40.40 -5.81
C ASN A 470 3.76 -40.60 -4.99
N THR A 471 3.82 -40.18 -3.73
CA THR A 471 2.65 -39.74 -2.99
C THR A 471 2.83 -38.26 -2.70
N ASP A 472 1.97 -37.47 -3.33
CA ASP A 472 1.82 -36.03 -3.17
C ASP A 472 1.62 -35.62 -1.71
N THR A 473 2.66 -35.03 -1.12
CA THR A 473 2.65 -33.85 -0.25
C THR A 473 4.09 -33.36 -0.21
N ASN A 474 4.45 -32.33 -0.97
CA ASN A 474 5.83 -31.81 -1.06
C ASN A 474 6.23 -31.03 0.20
N ASN A 475 6.14 -31.67 1.37
CA ASN A 475 6.55 -31.12 2.65
C ASN A 475 8.01 -31.52 2.90
N PRO A 476 8.94 -30.58 3.15
CA PRO A 476 10.35 -30.83 3.44
C PRO A 476 10.59 -31.88 4.52
N GLU A 477 9.68 -31.97 5.49
CA GLU A 477 9.70 -32.95 6.58
C GLU A 477 9.64 -34.42 6.12
N GLY A 478 9.16 -34.67 4.89
CA GLY A 478 9.03 -36.00 4.30
C GLY A 478 10.23 -36.47 3.48
N TYR A 479 11.28 -35.65 3.33
CA TYR A 479 12.48 -36.01 2.57
C TYR A 479 13.45 -36.81 3.43
N ASP A 480 14.00 -37.87 2.84
CA ASP A 480 15.05 -38.70 3.45
C ASP A 480 16.47 -38.27 3.03
N ASP A 481 16.61 -37.52 1.93
CA ASP A 481 17.88 -37.04 1.39
C ASP A 481 17.86 -35.52 1.20
N LEU A 482 18.87 -34.84 1.75
CA LEU A 482 18.97 -33.39 1.71
C LEU A 482 19.22 -32.85 0.29
N ASN A 483 19.99 -33.56 -0.54
CA ASN A 483 20.30 -33.09 -1.90
C ASN A 483 19.06 -33.18 -2.79
N GLU A 484 18.26 -34.24 -2.65
CA GLU A 484 16.98 -34.37 -3.34
C GLU A 484 16.00 -33.24 -2.96
N LEU A 485 15.95 -32.88 -1.67
CA LEU A 485 15.17 -31.74 -1.19
C LEU A 485 15.66 -30.43 -1.82
N ILE A 486 16.97 -30.17 -1.79
CA ILE A 486 17.57 -28.95 -2.35
C ILE A 486 17.30 -28.82 -3.85
N ASP A 487 17.46 -29.91 -4.60
CA ASP A 487 17.20 -29.90 -6.05
C ASP A 487 15.74 -29.57 -6.34
N ASN A 488 14.79 -30.14 -5.57
CA ASN A 488 13.37 -29.85 -5.71
C ASN A 488 13.01 -28.41 -5.30
N ILE A 489 13.66 -27.84 -4.28
CA ILE A 489 13.51 -26.43 -3.92
C ILE A 489 14.02 -25.53 -5.06
N LYS A 490 15.22 -25.82 -5.60
CA LYS A 490 15.82 -25.04 -6.70
C LYS A 490 15.01 -25.10 -7.99
N ASN A 491 14.30 -26.21 -8.22
CA ASN A 491 13.42 -26.39 -9.37
C ASN A 491 12.01 -25.81 -9.16
N GLY A 492 11.68 -25.33 -7.95
CA GLY A 492 10.36 -24.82 -7.59
C GLY A 492 9.30 -25.90 -7.38
N ASP A 493 9.71 -27.16 -7.23
CA ASP A 493 8.83 -28.28 -6.89
C ASP A 493 8.48 -28.29 -5.39
N VAL A 494 9.32 -27.66 -4.57
CA VAL A 494 9.07 -27.32 -3.15
C VAL A 494 9.23 -25.80 -3.02
N ASP A 495 8.18 -25.12 -2.56
CA ASP A 495 8.13 -23.67 -2.35
C ASP A 495 7.34 -23.39 -1.06
N ILE A 496 8.04 -23.43 0.09
CA ILE A 496 7.44 -23.34 1.42
C ILE A 496 8.25 -22.37 2.30
N ASP A 497 7.59 -21.26 2.64
CA ASP A 497 8.14 -20.18 3.48
C ASP A 497 8.10 -20.49 4.99
N GLU A 498 7.34 -21.50 5.40
CA GLU A 498 7.14 -21.85 6.81
C GLU A 498 7.23 -23.36 7.03
N ILE A 499 8.43 -23.81 7.35
CA ILE A 499 8.75 -25.18 7.77
C ILE A 499 8.91 -25.17 9.28
N SER A 500 8.25 -26.10 9.97
CA SER A 500 8.44 -26.26 11.41
C SER A 500 9.84 -26.82 11.66
N LEU A 501 10.74 -26.02 12.25
CA LEU A 501 12.11 -26.46 12.55
C LEU A 501 12.12 -27.78 13.33
N ASN A 502 11.26 -27.92 14.34
CA ASN A 502 11.19 -29.16 15.14
C ASN A 502 10.75 -30.37 14.31
N ALA A 503 9.82 -30.20 13.38
CA ALA A 503 9.37 -31.30 12.53
C ALA A 503 10.39 -31.62 11.43
N PHE A 504 11.07 -30.60 10.89
CA PHE A 504 12.14 -30.79 9.92
C PHE A 504 13.37 -31.46 10.54
N GLN A 505 13.68 -31.15 11.80
CA GLN A 505 14.73 -31.85 12.56
C GLN A 505 14.48 -33.35 12.67
N ASP A 506 13.22 -33.80 12.63
CA ASP A 506 12.87 -35.22 12.64
C ASP A 506 12.94 -35.88 11.24
N SER A 507 13.19 -35.11 10.17
CA SER A 507 13.29 -35.61 8.80
C SER A 507 14.59 -36.38 8.53
N GLY A 508 14.56 -37.33 7.59
CA GLY A 508 15.76 -38.03 7.16
C GLY A 508 16.77 -37.11 6.47
N ALA A 509 16.29 -36.09 5.75
CA ALA A 509 17.11 -35.06 5.12
C ALA A 509 17.94 -34.28 6.15
N TYR A 510 17.33 -33.84 7.26
CA TYR A 510 18.07 -33.16 8.33
C TYR A 510 19.04 -34.11 9.04
N GLN A 511 18.57 -35.30 9.44
CA GLN A 511 19.39 -36.28 10.17
C GLN A 511 20.56 -36.82 9.35
N GLY A 512 20.43 -36.84 8.02
CA GLY A 512 21.47 -37.25 7.08
C GLY A 512 22.44 -36.14 6.68
N ALA A 513 22.18 -34.89 7.07
CA ALA A 513 23.08 -33.76 6.81
C ALA A 513 24.31 -33.76 7.73
N ASP A 514 25.39 -33.13 7.28
CA ASP A 514 26.59 -32.92 8.11
C ASP A 514 26.28 -31.94 9.26
N GLU A 515 26.98 -32.10 10.40
CA GLU A 515 26.75 -31.33 11.65
C GLU A 515 26.83 -29.81 11.42
N GLU A 516 27.73 -29.34 10.54
CA GLU A 516 27.86 -27.91 10.21
C GLU A 516 26.62 -27.36 9.46
N ILE A 517 26.00 -28.19 8.60
CA ILE A 517 24.77 -27.83 7.89
C ILE A 517 23.59 -27.85 8.86
N GLN A 518 23.52 -28.85 9.74
CA GLN A 518 22.51 -28.94 10.80
C GLN A 518 22.57 -27.70 11.69
N ASP A 519 23.75 -27.32 12.18
CA ASP A 519 23.96 -26.13 13.01
C ASP A 519 23.52 -24.84 12.30
N CYS A 520 23.82 -24.74 11.00
CA CYS A 520 23.38 -23.61 10.18
C CYS A 520 21.85 -23.56 10.05
N ILE A 521 21.19 -24.68 9.77
CA ILE A 521 19.72 -24.77 9.64
C ILE A 521 19.04 -24.46 10.99
N ASP A 522 19.62 -24.96 12.07
CA ASP A 522 19.21 -24.68 13.44
C ASP A 522 19.29 -23.19 13.75
N LEU A 523 20.37 -22.54 13.32
CA LEU A 523 20.57 -21.12 13.50
C LEU A 523 19.59 -20.31 12.64
N ALA A 524 19.38 -20.72 11.39
CA ALA A 524 18.42 -20.10 10.48
C ALA A 524 17.00 -20.13 11.06
N GLY A 525 16.50 -21.31 11.45
CA GLY A 525 15.17 -21.43 12.05
C GLY A 525 15.04 -20.73 13.40
N LYS A 526 16.13 -20.54 14.16
CA LYS A 526 16.15 -19.73 15.40
C LYS A 526 16.12 -18.22 15.12
N ILE A 527 16.77 -17.74 14.06
CA ILE A 527 16.83 -16.31 13.68
C ILE A 527 15.54 -15.89 12.95
N GLY A 528 15.03 -16.74 12.06
CA GLY A 528 13.88 -16.46 11.20
C GLY A 528 12.51 -16.59 11.86
N ASP A 529 12.45 -17.02 13.14
CA ASP A 529 11.24 -17.47 13.86
C ASP A 529 10.51 -18.69 13.24
N ASN A 530 10.83 -19.06 11.99
CA ASN A 530 10.46 -20.27 11.26
C ASN A 530 11.59 -20.61 10.27
N LEU A 531 11.63 -21.85 9.77
CA LEU A 531 12.61 -22.27 8.76
C LEU A 531 11.99 -22.14 7.37
N GLY A 532 12.58 -21.36 6.47
CA GLY A 532 12.22 -21.31 5.06
C GLY A 532 12.99 -22.36 4.23
N ASP A 533 12.41 -22.80 3.12
CA ASP A 533 13.09 -23.73 2.21
C ASP A 533 14.40 -23.18 1.62
N GLN A 534 14.45 -21.89 1.29
CA GLN A 534 15.65 -21.22 0.82
C GLN A 534 16.75 -21.19 1.87
N GLU A 535 16.42 -21.16 3.15
CA GLU A 535 17.42 -21.18 4.23
C GLU A 535 18.14 -22.53 4.30
N ILE A 536 17.42 -23.62 4.03
CA ILE A 536 18.01 -24.97 3.87
C ILE A 536 18.99 -24.98 2.70
N VAL A 537 18.61 -24.39 1.57
CA VAL A 537 19.50 -24.25 0.39
C VAL A 537 20.74 -23.42 0.74
N ARG A 538 20.59 -22.29 1.42
CA ARG A 538 21.70 -21.42 1.82
C ARG A 538 22.68 -22.14 2.74
N CYS A 539 22.18 -22.87 3.72
CA CYS A 539 23.03 -23.64 4.64
C CYS A 539 23.78 -24.78 3.97
N SER A 540 23.23 -25.36 2.90
CA SER A 540 23.95 -26.34 2.10
C SER A 540 25.00 -25.72 1.17
N GLU A 541 24.86 -24.44 0.81
CA GLU A 541 25.81 -23.73 -0.05
C GLU A 541 26.94 -23.07 0.76
N ASP A 542 26.62 -22.56 1.95
CA ASP A 542 27.55 -21.97 2.91
C ASP A 542 27.06 -22.21 4.35
N THR A 543 27.76 -23.08 5.08
CA THR A 543 27.44 -23.42 6.48
C THR A 543 27.60 -22.25 7.45
N ASN A 544 28.23 -21.15 7.04
CA ASN A 544 28.41 -19.95 7.87
C ASN A 544 27.48 -18.80 7.47
N PHE A 545 26.53 -19.02 6.56
CA PHE A 545 25.69 -17.97 5.99
C PHE A 545 24.96 -17.13 7.05
N PHE A 546 24.47 -17.76 8.12
CA PHE A 546 23.73 -17.11 9.21
C PHE A 546 24.58 -16.77 10.45
N GLN A 547 25.90 -16.99 10.41
CA GLN A 547 26.80 -16.68 11.53
C GLN A 547 27.33 -15.23 11.51
N ASN A 548 27.05 -14.47 10.44
CA ASN A 548 27.45 -13.07 10.25
C ASN A 548 26.24 -12.14 10.29
#